data_AF-A0A355KGB1-F1
#
_entry.id   AF-A0A355KGB1-F1
#
_cell.length_a   1.000
_cell.length_b   1.000
_cell.length_c   1.000
_cell.angle_alpha   90.00
_cell.angle_beta   90.00
_cell.angle_gamma   90.00
#
_symmetry.space_group_name_H-M   'P 1'
#
loop_
_entity.id
_entity.type
_entity.pdbx_description
1 polymer ?
#
loop_
_entity_poly.entity_id
_entity_poly.type
_entity_poly.pdbx_seq_one_letter_code
_entity_poly.pdbx_strand_id
1 'polypeptide(L)'
;MTETIKGPLRAPAQMLQEQSYDGHKSLHDDSEAERLGIKAGPIEGPTHFSQFVPYLAEIWGDAWFERGCFSSHFLNMVFEGEKVRVEVDRPAPGATRTKCRAFKEDGTPVLEASASIGPDHGETLLEARMAKLRPAGDLVILA
;
A
#
# COMPACT_ATOMS: atom_id res chain seq x y z
N MET A 1 20.64 -7.31 12.75
CA MET A 1 19.80 -6.88 11.61
C MET A 1 18.43 -7.46 11.84
N THR A 2 17.36 -6.69 11.67
CA THR A 2 15.99 -7.23 11.69
C THR A 2 15.83 -8.16 10.50
N GLU A 3 15.33 -9.38 10.70
CA GLU A 3 15.02 -10.29 9.61
C GLU A 3 13.86 -9.72 8.80
N THR A 4 13.91 -9.82 7.47
CA THR A 4 12.83 -9.36 6.58
C THR A 4 12.26 -10.54 5.81
N ILE A 5 10.95 -10.75 5.97
CA ILE A 5 10.17 -11.73 5.21
C ILE A 5 9.91 -11.13 3.83
N LYS A 6 10.31 -11.85 2.78
CA LYS A 6 10.12 -11.45 1.38
C LYS A 6 9.12 -12.36 0.71
N GLY A 7 8.01 -11.79 0.22
CA GLY A 7 7.05 -12.55 -0.57
C GLY A 7 7.58 -12.90 -1.96
N PRO A 8 6.93 -13.83 -2.67
CA PRO A 8 7.22 -14.05 -4.08
C PRO A 8 6.81 -12.82 -4.88
N LEU A 9 7.37 -12.66 -6.08
CA LEU A 9 6.82 -11.73 -7.06
C LEU A 9 5.44 -12.22 -7.50
N ARG A 10 4.45 -11.34 -7.45
CA ARG A 10 3.07 -11.58 -7.89
C ARG A 10 2.67 -10.51 -8.90
N ALA A 11 1.85 -10.87 -9.88
CA ALA A 11 1.16 -9.91 -10.72
C ALA A 11 -0.23 -9.68 -10.12
N PRO A 12 -0.45 -8.64 -9.28
CA PRO A 12 -1.78 -8.29 -8.84
C PRO A 12 -2.67 -7.98 -10.06
N ALA A 13 -3.92 -8.42 -10.02
CA ALA A 13 -4.88 -8.14 -11.08
C ALA A 13 -5.66 -6.87 -10.76
N GLN A 14 -5.89 -6.04 -11.77
CA GLN A 14 -6.80 -4.91 -11.70
C GLN A 14 -8.24 -5.43 -11.59
N MET A 15 -8.90 -5.18 -10.44
CA MET A 15 -10.27 -5.66 -10.21
C MET A 15 -11.33 -4.58 -10.44
N LEU A 16 -10.92 -3.32 -10.61
CA LEU A 16 -11.84 -2.18 -10.68
C LEU A 16 -11.94 -1.55 -12.08
N GLN A 17 -11.42 -2.20 -13.12
CA GLN A 17 -11.44 -1.69 -14.48
C GLN A 17 -12.84 -1.43 -15.02
N GLU A 18 -13.80 -2.29 -14.69
CA GLU A 18 -15.21 -2.17 -15.11
C GLU A 18 -16.08 -1.47 -14.05
N GLN A 19 -15.48 -0.96 -12.97
CA GLN A 19 -16.23 -0.31 -11.91
C GLN A 19 -16.81 1.04 -12.38
N SER A 20 -18.08 1.27 -12.05
CA SER A 20 -18.73 2.57 -12.19
C SER A 20 -19.38 2.98 -10.87
N TYR A 21 -19.40 4.28 -10.59
CA TYR A 21 -20.11 4.87 -9.45
C TYR A 21 -20.74 6.20 -9.90
N ASP A 22 -21.98 6.44 -9.46
CA ASP A 22 -22.71 7.68 -9.77
C ASP A 22 -22.76 8.05 -11.28
N GLY A 23 -22.77 7.03 -12.14
CA GLY A 23 -22.79 7.20 -13.60
C GLY A 23 -21.43 7.47 -14.26
N HIS A 24 -20.34 7.50 -13.49
CA HIS A 24 -18.99 7.76 -13.98
C HIS A 24 -18.07 6.56 -13.74
N LYS A 25 -17.05 6.44 -14.60
CA LYS A 25 -15.98 5.45 -14.43
C LYS A 25 -14.95 5.94 -13.43
N SER A 26 -14.32 5.01 -12.73
CA SER A 26 -13.25 5.32 -11.77
C SER A 26 -11.91 5.57 -12.47
N LEU A 27 -10.93 6.14 -11.74
CA LEU A 27 -9.53 6.24 -12.19
C LEU A 27 -8.93 4.87 -12.58
N HIS A 28 -9.51 3.77 -12.09
CA HIS A 28 -9.08 2.41 -12.41
C HIS A 28 -9.51 1.94 -13.82
N ASP A 29 -10.35 2.68 -14.52
CA ASP A 29 -10.64 2.48 -15.94
C ASP A 29 -9.57 3.14 -16.82
N ASP A 30 -9.10 2.44 -17.85
CA ASP A 30 -8.03 2.91 -18.72
C ASP A 30 -8.35 4.23 -19.45
N SER A 31 -9.59 4.38 -19.93
CA SER A 31 -9.98 5.58 -20.68
C SER A 31 -10.05 6.82 -19.79
N GLU A 32 -10.50 6.65 -18.55
CA GLU A 32 -10.55 7.73 -17.57
C GLU A 32 -9.15 8.07 -17.05
N ALA A 33 -8.29 7.07 -16.83
CA ALA A 33 -6.88 7.29 -16.48
C ALA A 33 -6.14 8.07 -17.57
N GLU A 34 -6.29 7.68 -18.84
CA GLU A 34 -5.67 8.35 -19.98
C GLU A 34 -6.15 9.81 -20.09
N ARG A 35 -7.45 10.06 -19.90
CA ARG A 35 -8.02 11.41 -19.85
C ARG A 35 -7.37 12.31 -18.80
N LEU A 36 -6.87 11.72 -17.70
CA LEU A 36 -6.17 12.40 -16.62
C LEU A 36 -4.63 12.45 -16.81
N GLY A 37 -4.12 11.98 -17.95
CA GLY A 37 -2.69 11.93 -18.26
C GLY A 37 -1.95 10.78 -17.57
N ILE A 38 -2.67 9.77 -17.09
CA ILE A 38 -2.11 8.57 -16.47
C ILE A 38 -2.09 7.45 -17.52
N LYS A 39 -0.99 6.68 -17.56
CA LYS A 39 -0.74 5.69 -18.62
C LYS A 39 -1.86 4.65 -18.83
N ALA A 40 -2.48 4.19 -17.74
CA ALA A 40 -3.52 3.18 -17.71
C ALA A 40 -4.20 3.19 -16.33
N GLY A 41 -5.29 2.44 -16.14
CA GLY A 41 -5.93 2.28 -14.84
C GLY A 41 -4.99 1.66 -13.81
N PRO A 42 -4.56 2.38 -12.75
CA PRO A 42 -3.65 1.84 -11.76
C PRO A 42 -4.36 0.82 -10.87
N ILE A 43 -3.68 -0.23 -10.45
CA ILE A 43 -4.22 -1.25 -9.53
C ILE A 43 -4.62 -0.59 -8.21
N GLU A 44 -5.79 -0.97 -7.71
CA GLU A 44 -6.38 -0.45 -6.50
C GLU A 44 -5.59 -0.83 -5.24
N GLY A 45 -5.53 0.12 -4.29
CA GLY A 45 -4.80 -0.06 -3.03
C GLY A 45 -5.13 -1.35 -2.26
N PRO A 46 -6.41 -1.73 -2.09
CA PRO A 46 -6.79 -2.97 -1.39
C PRO A 46 -6.16 -4.25 -1.99
N THR A 47 -5.96 -4.28 -3.30
CA THR A 47 -5.33 -5.43 -3.98
C THR A 47 -3.86 -5.55 -3.59
N HIS A 48 -3.15 -4.44 -3.36
CA HIS A 48 -1.83 -4.48 -2.76
C HIS A 48 -1.86 -4.97 -1.29
N PHE A 49 -2.86 -4.58 -0.51
CA PHE A 49 -2.98 -4.98 0.91
C PHE A 49 -3.13 -6.50 1.06
N SER A 50 -3.88 -7.13 0.16
CA SER A 50 -4.09 -8.59 0.18
C SER A 50 -2.79 -9.39 0.15
N GLN A 51 -1.73 -8.86 -0.48
CA GLN A 51 -0.44 -9.53 -0.59
C GLN A 51 0.32 -9.61 0.75
N PHE A 52 0.03 -8.71 1.70
CA PHE A 52 0.66 -8.70 3.02
C PHE A 52 -0.01 -9.64 4.01
N VAL A 53 -1.30 -9.93 3.83
CA VAL A 53 -2.14 -10.66 4.78
C VAL A 53 -1.53 -12.01 5.22
N PRO A 54 -1.00 -12.87 4.33
CA PRO A 54 -0.42 -14.15 4.75
C PRO A 54 0.73 -14.01 5.74
N TYR A 55 1.56 -12.97 5.58
CA TYR A 55 2.72 -12.73 6.43
C TYR A 55 2.33 -12.10 7.77
N LEU A 56 1.33 -11.22 7.75
CA LEU A 56 0.82 -10.62 8.98
C LEU A 56 0.03 -11.62 9.83
N ALA A 57 -0.65 -12.56 9.17
CA ALA A 57 -1.25 -13.74 9.81
C ALA A 57 -0.20 -14.73 10.33
N GLU A 58 0.93 -14.93 9.62
CA GLU A 58 2.06 -15.72 10.16
C GLU A 58 2.61 -15.10 11.45
N ILE A 59 2.72 -13.77 11.51
CA ILE A 59 3.30 -13.06 12.65
C ILE A 59 2.36 -13.01 13.86
N TRP A 60 1.08 -12.66 13.66
CA TRP A 60 0.14 -12.38 14.76
C TRP A 60 -1.08 -13.32 14.81
N GLY A 61 -1.21 -14.27 13.89
CA GLY A 61 -2.34 -15.19 13.82
C GLY A 61 -3.68 -14.46 13.68
N ASP A 62 -4.71 -14.99 14.34
CA ASP A 62 -6.07 -14.48 14.30
C ASP A 62 -6.19 -13.02 14.77
N ALA A 63 -5.29 -12.57 15.64
CA ALA A 63 -5.27 -11.20 16.13
C ALA A 63 -5.09 -10.18 14.99
N TRP A 64 -4.41 -10.55 13.89
CA TRP A 64 -4.32 -9.69 12.70
C TRP A 64 -5.69 -9.44 12.07
N PHE A 65 -6.53 -10.48 11.97
CA PHE A 65 -7.86 -10.36 11.37
C PHE A 65 -8.85 -9.66 12.30
N GLU A 66 -8.75 -9.87 13.61
CA GLU A 66 -9.67 -9.29 14.59
C GLU A 66 -9.38 -7.82 14.90
N ARG A 67 -8.09 -7.45 14.96
CA ARG A 67 -7.64 -6.16 15.52
C ARG A 67 -6.46 -5.57 14.73
N GLY A 68 -6.27 -5.95 13.48
CA GLY A 68 -5.19 -5.43 12.64
C GLY A 68 -5.44 -3.99 12.18
N CYS A 69 -4.37 -3.21 12.10
CA CYS A 69 -4.34 -1.91 11.44
C CYS A 69 -3.19 -1.88 10.43
N PHE A 70 -3.50 -1.51 9.18
CA PHE A 70 -2.52 -1.31 8.12
C PHE A 70 -2.56 0.16 7.68
N SER A 71 -1.51 0.92 7.98
CA SER A 71 -1.38 2.33 7.62
C SER A 71 -0.32 2.46 6.55
N SER A 72 -0.72 2.93 5.36
CA SER A 72 0.09 2.87 4.14
C SER A 72 0.19 4.22 3.44
N HIS A 73 1.33 4.47 2.81
CA HIS A 73 1.56 5.58 1.90
C HIS A 73 2.04 5.03 0.55
N PHE A 74 1.25 5.29 -0.50
CA PHE A 74 1.59 4.90 -1.87
C PHE A 74 2.58 5.88 -2.49
N LEU A 75 3.59 5.34 -3.16
CA LEU A 75 4.70 6.07 -3.77
C LEU A 75 4.63 6.04 -5.30
N ASN A 76 4.32 4.87 -5.87
CA ASN A 76 4.23 4.69 -7.32
C ASN A 76 3.03 3.81 -7.68
N MET A 77 2.40 4.12 -8.82
CA MET A 77 1.33 3.31 -9.40
C MET A 77 1.87 1.97 -9.90
N VAL A 78 1.02 0.95 -9.81
CA VAL A 78 1.23 -0.37 -10.43
C VAL A 78 0.14 -0.59 -11.47
N PHE A 79 0.49 -1.11 -12.62
CA PHE A 79 -0.45 -1.39 -13.71
C PHE A 79 -0.58 -2.90 -13.95
N GLU A 80 -1.63 -3.30 -14.64
CA GLU A 80 -1.89 -4.70 -15.02
C GLU A 80 -0.64 -5.35 -15.65
N GLY A 81 -0.33 -6.58 -15.21
CA GLY A 81 0.83 -7.34 -15.67
C GLY A 81 2.17 -6.98 -15.01
N GLU A 82 2.28 -5.84 -14.31
CA GLU A 82 3.48 -5.53 -13.52
C GLU A 82 3.56 -6.43 -12.28
N LYS A 83 4.78 -6.91 -11.97
CA LYS A 83 5.01 -7.75 -10.80
C LYS A 83 5.44 -6.94 -9.59
N VAL A 84 4.89 -7.30 -8.44
CA VAL A 84 5.15 -6.68 -7.14
C VAL A 84 5.60 -7.74 -6.15
N ARG A 85 6.59 -7.40 -5.31
CA ARG A 85 6.99 -8.14 -4.12
C ARG A 85 6.69 -7.32 -2.88
N VAL A 86 6.13 -7.97 -1.87
CA VAL A 86 5.98 -7.39 -0.53
C VAL A 86 7.14 -7.80 0.37
N GLU A 87 7.53 -6.90 1.27
CA GLU A 87 8.55 -7.13 2.29
C GLU A 87 7.99 -6.70 3.66
N VAL A 88 8.11 -7.57 4.65
CA VAL A 88 7.62 -7.36 6.03
C VAL A 88 8.78 -7.61 6.99
N ASP A 89 9.10 -6.64 7.85
CA ASP A 89 10.11 -6.88 8.88
C ASP A 89 9.56 -7.86 9.90
N ARG A 90 10.32 -8.88 10.30
CA ARG A 90 9.93 -9.75 11.40
C ARG A 90 10.08 -8.97 12.71
N PRO A 91 8.99 -8.71 13.46
CA PRO A 91 9.09 -8.01 14.73
C PRO A 91 9.81 -8.87 15.77
N ALA A 92 10.32 -8.23 16.83
CA ALA A 92 10.77 -8.96 18.01
C ALA A 92 9.59 -9.74 18.63
N PRO A 93 9.84 -10.87 19.31
CA PRO A 93 8.78 -11.63 19.98
C PRO A 93 7.93 -10.74 20.89
N GLY A 94 6.61 -10.83 20.74
CA GLY A 94 5.65 -10.03 21.52
C GLY A 94 5.44 -8.60 21.04
N ALA A 95 6.17 -8.10 20.05
CA ALA A 95 5.91 -6.76 19.53
C ALA A 95 4.61 -6.74 18.70
N THR A 96 3.84 -5.67 18.88
CA THR A 96 2.50 -5.49 18.27
C THR A 96 2.53 -4.65 17.00
N ARG A 97 3.73 -4.33 16.49
CA ARG A 97 3.90 -3.53 15.28
C ARG A 97 5.09 -3.98 14.46
N THR A 98 4.99 -3.78 13.15
CA THR A 98 6.10 -3.92 12.23
C THR A 98 5.96 -2.97 11.04
N LYS A 99 7.05 -2.81 10.30
CA LYS A 99 7.05 -2.05 9.05
C LYS A 99 6.82 -3.00 7.87
N CYS A 100 6.19 -2.50 6.83
CA CYS A 100 5.91 -3.22 5.58
C CYS A 100 6.29 -2.33 4.38
N ARG A 101 6.69 -2.94 3.27
CA ARG A 101 7.01 -2.26 2.00
C ARG A 101 6.54 -3.11 0.83
N ALA A 102 6.31 -2.49 -0.33
CA ALA A 102 6.20 -3.21 -1.59
C ALA A 102 7.08 -2.57 -2.66
N PHE A 103 7.58 -3.39 -3.57
CA PHE A 103 8.46 -2.99 -4.67
C PHE A 103 8.02 -3.68 -5.95
N LYS A 104 8.16 -3.01 -7.09
CA LYS A 104 8.09 -3.64 -8.41
C LYS A 104 9.28 -4.59 -8.61
N GLU A 105 9.21 -5.45 -9.63
CA GLU A 105 10.30 -6.37 -10.00
C GLU A 105 11.64 -5.67 -10.22
N ASP A 106 11.62 -4.46 -10.78
CA ASP A 106 12.81 -3.62 -11.03
C ASP A 106 13.34 -2.88 -9.77
N GLY A 107 12.68 -3.04 -8.62
CA GLY A 107 13.04 -2.39 -7.36
C GLY A 107 12.36 -1.03 -7.13
N THR A 108 11.54 -0.53 -8.05
CA THR A 108 10.77 0.70 -7.86
C THR A 108 9.86 0.56 -6.63
N PRO A 109 9.90 1.49 -5.65
CA PRO A 109 9.07 1.39 -4.46
C PRO A 109 7.60 1.69 -4.78
N VAL A 110 6.69 0.80 -4.37
CA VAL A 110 5.25 0.93 -4.60
C VAL A 110 4.58 1.60 -3.40
N LEU A 111 4.84 1.11 -2.19
CA LEU A 111 4.29 1.67 -0.95
C LEU A 111 5.20 1.43 0.25
N GLU A 112 5.05 2.28 1.25
CA GLU A 112 5.56 2.11 2.61
C GLU A 112 4.38 1.96 3.56
N ALA A 113 4.50 1.11 4.57
CA ALA A 113 3.44 0.89 5.54
C ALA A 113 3.94 0.54 6.94
N SER A 114 3.07 0.75 7.93
CA SER A 114 3.15 0.11 9.24
C SER A 114 1.96 -0.84 9.40
N ALA A 115 2.22 -2.05 9.86
CA ALA A 115 1.20 -2.97 10.33
C ALA A 115 1.24 -3.04 11.87
N SER A 116 0.08 -3.11 12.52
CA SER A 116 -0.01 -3.27 13.98
C SER A 116 -1.26 -4.04 14.40
N ILE A 117 -1.28 -4.54 15.63
CA ILE A 117 -2.47 -5.13 16.27
C ILE A 117 -2.87 -4.31 17.50
N GLY A 118 -4.19 -4.12 17.67
CA GLY A 118 -4.77 -3.36 18.79
C GLY A 118 -4.81 -4.13 20.12
N PRO A 119 -5.27 -3.50 21.22
CA PRO A 119 -6.07 -2.26 21.22
C PRO A 119 -5.26 -0.97 21.06
N ASP A 120 -3.95 -0.99 21.36
CA ASP A 120 -3.06 0.15 21.13
C ASP A 120 -2.26 -0.04 19.84
N HIS A 121 -2.63 0.70 18.81
CA HIS A 121 -1.95 0.73 17.52
C HIS A 121 -0.71 1.62 17.53
N GLY A 122 -0.46 2.37 18.61
CA GLY A 122 0.54 3.43 18.75
C GLY A 122 0.57 4.38 17.54
N GLU A 123 1.69 5.09 17.35
CA GLU A 123 1.84 5.95 16.18
C GLU A 123 1.96 5.09 14.90
N THR A 124 1.04 5.31 13.98
CA THR A 124 1.00 4.70 12.65
C THR A 124 1.90 5.45 11.65
N LEU A 125 2.22 4.81 10.52
CA LEU A 125 3.03 5.42 9.47
C LEU A 125 2.45 6.77 9.01
N LEU A 126 1.15 6.82 8.73
CA LEU A 126 0.51 8.06 8.28
C LEU A 126 0.49 9.13 9.37
N GLU A 127 0.22 8.80 10.64
CA GLU A 127 0.30 9.78 11.73
C GLU A 127 1.70 10.41 11.82
N ALA A 128 2.74 9.57 11.79
CA ALA A 128 4.12 10.04 11.81
C ALA A 128 4.49 10.91 10.59
N ARG A 129 3.89 10.64 9.42
CA ARG A 129 4.09 11.46 8.20
C ARG A 129 3.32 12.78 8.28
N MET A 130 2.05 12.74 8.70
CA MET A 130 1.19 13.91 8.85
C MET A 130 1.77 14.90 9.86
N ALA A 131 2.32 14.41 10.98
CA ALA A 131 3.00 15.24 11.98
C ALA A 131 4.22 16.00 11.43
N LYS A 132 4.78 15.58 10.29
CA LYS A 132 5.93 16.22 9.62
C LYS A 132 5.53 17.11 8.45
N LEU A 133 4.24 17.20 8.11
CA LEU A 133 3.78 18.10 7.07
C LEU A 133 4.03 19.54 7.48
N ARG A 134 4.54 20.31 6.52
CA ARG A 134 4.73 21.75 6.67
C ARG A 134 3.69 22.44 5.79
N PRO A 135 3.18 23.61 6.20
CA PRO A 135 2.33 24.41 5.33
C PRO A 135 2.97 24.59 3.97
N ALA A 136 2.18 24.48 2.91
CA ALA A 136 2.62 24.94 1.61
C ALA A 136 2.99 26.42 1.73
N GLY A 137 4.14 26.81 1.19
CA GLY A 137 4.46 28.21 0.96
C GLY A 137 3.61 28.75 -0.21
N ASP A 138 4.14 29.72 -0.93
CA ASP A 138 3.47 30.24 -2.12
C ASP A 138 3.38 29.15 -3.20
N LEU A 139 2.14 28.72 -3.50
CA LEU A 139 1.85 27.78 -4.56
C LEU A 139 1.68 28.55 -5.88
N VAL A 140 2.50 28.23 -6.88
CA VAL A 140 2.42 28.81 -8.22
C VAL A 140 2.26 27.70 -9.26
N ILE A 141 1.45 27.96 -10.31
CA ILE A 141 1.39 27.10 -11.49
C ILE A 141 2.44 27.62 -12.48
N LEU A 142 3.40 26.77 -12.82
CA LEU A 142 4.39 27.10 -13.85
C LEU A 142 3.77 26.90 -15.23
N ALA A 143 3.94 27.89 -16.10
CA ALA A 143 3.50 27.87 -17.50
C ALA A 143 4.45 27.04 -18.39
#